data_AF-A0A0F8ZAW7-F1
#
_entry.id   AF-A0A0F8ZAW7-F1
#
_cell.length_a   1.000
_cell.length_b   1.000
_cell.length_c   1.000
_cell.angle_alpha   90.00
_cell.angle_beta   90.00
_cell.angle_gamma   90.00
#
_symmetry.space_group_name_H-M   'P 1'
#
loop_
_entity.id
_entity.type
_entity.pdbx_description
1 polymer ?
#
loop_
_entity_poly.entity_id
_entity_poly.type
_entity_poly.pdbx_seq_one_letter_code
_entity_poly.pdbx_strand_id
1 'polypeptide(L)'
;MLPAGSREMKQPEIAKAIQDLNDYGEIDLMIIGRGGGSFEDLFAFNERIVADAIYDSRIPVISAVGHEIDFTISDFVADERAPTPSAAAELVISRRK
;
A
#
# COMPACT_ATOMS: atom_id res chain seq x y z
N MET A 1 15.87 26.06 -12.16
CA MET A 1 14.82 25.95 -11.13
C MET A 1 14.80 24.53 -10.59
N LEU A 2 15.55 24.29 -9.51
CA LEU A 2 15.47 23.22 -8.48
C LEU A 2 16.29 23.77 -7.29
N PRO A 3 16.04 23.41 -6.01
CA PRO A 3 15.18 22.34 -5.50
C PRO A 3 14.18 22.82 -4.41
N ALA A 4 12.95 22.30 -4.42
CA ALA A 4 12.19 22.21 -3.17
C ALA A 4 12.88 21.15 -2.31
N GLY A 5 13.08 21.42 -1.03
CA GLY A 5 13.89 20.62 -0.10
C GLY A 5 13.64 19.11 -0.21
N SER A 6 14.69 18.35 0.08
CA SER A 6 14.77 16.90 0.22
C SER A 6 13.62 16.30 1.06
N ARG A 7 12.40 16.24 0.51
CA ARG A 7 11.38 15.31 0.96
C ARG A 7 11.82 13.95 0.44
N GLU A 8 12.21 13.08 1.36
CA GLU A 8 12.38 11.66 1.10
C GLU A 8 11.15 11.16 0.34
N MET A 9 11.34 10.72 -0.90
CA MET A 9 10.23 10.27 -1.73
C MET A 9 9.83 8.88 -1.23
N LYS A 10 8.71 8.80 -0.52
CA LYS A 10 8.20 7.53 0.04
C LYS A 10 7.70 6.58 -1.06
N GLN A 11 7.29 7.11 -2.20
CA GLN A 11 6.62 6.33 -3.26
C GLN A 11 7.55 5.32 -3.96
N PRO A 12 8.78 5.71 -4.39
CA PRO A 12 9.75 4.74 -4.88
C PRO A 12 10.13 3.69 -3.85
N GLU A 13 10.19 4.05 -2.56
CA GLU A 13 10.52 3.11 -1.49
C GLU A 13 9.41 2.08 -1.26
N ILE A 14 8.14 2.52 -1.26
CA ILE A 14 6.99 1.61 -1.19
C ILE A 14 6.96 0.68 -2.40
N ALA A 15 7.11 1.21 -3.62
CA ALA A 15 7.14 0.41 -4.83
C ALA A 15 8.29 -0.61 -4.81
N LYS A 16 9.48 -0.18 -4.37
CA LYS A 16 10.63 -1.06 -4.19
C LYS A 16 10.38 -2.15 -3.15
N ALA A 17 9.77 -1.82 -2.01
CA ALA A 17 9.44 -2.80 -0.99
C ALA A 17 8.47 -3.88 -1.51
N ILE A 18 7.49 -3.49 -2.32
CA ILE A 18 6.57 -4.44 -2.98
C ILE A 18 7.36 -5.40 -3.89
N GLN A 19 8.29 -4.88 -4.69
CA GLN A 19 9.14 -5.72 -5.56
C GLN A 19 10.05 -6.64 -4.74
N ASP A 20 10.70 -6.11 -3.71
CA ASP A 20 11.60 -6.88 -2.84
C ASP A 20 10.86 -8.04 -2.14
N LEU A 21 9.61 -7.82 -1.70
CA LEU A 21 8.75 -8.87 -1.13
C LEU A 21 8.32 -9.91 -2.17
N ASN A 22 8.03 -9.47 -3.40
CA ASN A 22 7.73 -10.36 -4.52
C ASN A 22 8.92 -11.26 -4.90
N ASP A 23 10.14 -10.80 -4.65
CA ASP A 23 11.37 -11.56 -4.91
C ASP A 23 11.78 -12.45 -3.72
N TYR A 24 11.30 -12.15 -2.50
CA TYR A 24 11.55 -12.96 -1.31
C TYR A 24 10.94 -14.37 -1.40
N GLY A 25 9.77 -14.50 -2.05
CA GLY A 25 9.20 -15.80 -2.44
C GLY A 25 8.50 -16.63 -1.35
N GLU A 26 8.51 -16.21 -0.08
CA GLU A 26 7.83 -16.91 1.02
C GLU A 26 6.66 -16.11 1.64
N ILE A 27 6.07 -15.16 0.90
CA ILE A 27 4.96 -14.33 1.38
C ILE A 27 3.65 -14.76 0.71
N ASP A 28 2.67 -15.14 1.54
CA ASP A 28 1.34 -15.54 1.05
C ASP A 28 0.43 -14.36 0.69
N LEU A 29 0.61 -13.21 1.36
CA LEU A 29 -0.25 -12.03 1.26
C LEU A 29 0.48 -10.79 1.81
N MET A 30 0.25 -9.63 1.17
CA MET A 30 0.73 -8.33 1.63
C MET A 30 -0.42 -7.42 2.07
N ILE A 31 -0.23 -6.71 3.18
CA ILE A 31 -1.09 -5.59 3.56
C ILE A 31 -0.27 -4.32 3.37
N ILE A 32 -0.72 -3.45 2.47
CA ILE A 32 -0.16 -2.11 2.32
C ILE A 32 -1.03 -1.13 3.05
N GLY A 33 -0.45 -0.13 3.69
CA GLY A 33 -1.25 0.81 4.45
C GLY A 33 -0.41 1.77 5.24
N ARG A 34 -1.10 2.62 5.98
CA ARG A 34 -0.52 3.51 6.97
C ARG A 34 -1.32 3.43 8.26
N GLY A 35 -0.72 3.86 9.36
CA GLY A 35 -1.47 4.17 10.57
C GLY A 35 -2.17 5.53 10.47
N GLY A 36 -2.33 6.20 11.62
CA GLY A 36 -2.61 7.64 11.63
C GLY A 36 -1.46 8.44 11.00
N GLY A 37 -1.74 9.67 10.58
CA GLY A 37 -0.76 10.49 9.85
C GLY A 37 -1.41 11.63 9.09
N SER A 38 -0.59 12.48 8.46
CA SER A 38 -1.07 13.64 7.71
C SER A 38 -1.63 13.21 6.35
N PHE A 39 -2.29 14.14 5.64
CA PHE A 39 -2.68 13.93 4.24
C PHE A 39 -1.47 13.66 3.33
N GLU A 40 -0.28 14.14 3.70
CA GLU A 40 0.95 13.93 2.94
C GLU A 40 1.38 12.45 2.96
N ASP A 41 1.13 11.74 4.06
CA ASP A 41 1.39 10.30 4.14
C ASP A 41 0.43 9.51 3.23
N LEU A 42 -0.80 9.99 3.06
CA LEU A 42 -1.78 9.38 2.16
C LEU A 42 -1.38 9.56 0.70
N PHE A 43 -0.80 10.70 0.35
CA PHE A 43 -0.34 10.99 -1.01
C PHE A 43 0.74 10.02 -1.48
N ALA A 44 1.51 9.42 -0.57
CA ALA A 44 2.49 8.40 -0.92
C ALA A 44 1.87 7.16 -1.59
N PHE A 45 0.59 6.88 -1.33
CA PHE A 45 -0.16 5.76 -1.90
C PHE A 45 -1.06 6.19 -3.07
N ASN A 46 -1.06 7.47 -3.44
CA ASN A 46 -1.88 8.03 -4.51
C ASN A 46 -1.06 8.36 -5.76
N GLU A 47 0.04 7.64 -5.98
CA GLU A 47 0.96 7.86 -7.10
C GLU A 47 1.01 6.63 -8.01
N ARG A 48 1.19 6.89 -9.31
CA ARG A 48 1.19 5.85 -10.34
C ARG A 48 2.26 4.78 -10.10
N ILE A 49 3.43 5.15 -9.59
CA ILE A 49 4.52 4.19 -9.33
C ILE A 49 4.15 3.14 -8.29
N VAL A 50 3.36 3.53 -7.27
CA VAL A 50 2.87 2.59 -6.24
C VAL A 50 1.73 1.77 -6.82
N ALA A 51 0.83 2.39 -7.57
CA ALA A 51 -0.28 1.69 -8.21
C ALA A 51 0.19 0.63 -9.20
N ASP A 52 1.15 0.95 -10.06
CA ASP A 52 1.76 0.02 -11.01
C ASP A 52 2.43 -1.15 -10.25
N ALA A 53 3.16 -0.87 -9.15
CA ALA A 53 3.80 -1.91 -8.35
C ALA A 53 2.81 -2.86 -7.65
N ILE A 54 1.67 -2.34 -7.18
CA ILE A 54 0.59 -3.16 -6.62
C ILE A 54 -0.04 -4.02 -7.71
N TYR A 55 -0.39 -3.41 -8.85
CA TYR A 55 -1.04 -4.09 -9.97
C TYR A 55 -0.19 -5.23 -10.53
N ASP A 56 1.12 -5.04 -10.63
CA ASP A 56 2.08 -6.04 -11.12
C ASP A 56 2.50 -7.06 -10.05
N SER A 57 1.99 -6.96 -8.82
CA SER A 57 2.35 -7.86 -7.72
C SER A 57 1.87 -9.29 -7.98
N ARG A 58 2.76 -10.27 -7.73
CA ARG A 58 2.43 -11.70 -7.77
C ARG A 58 1.84 -12.19 -6.45
N ILE A 59 2.06 -11.45 -5.36
CA ILE A 59 1.50 -11.72 -4.05
C ILE A 59 0.20 -10.91 -3.91
N PRO A 60 -0.92 -11.51 -3.45
CA PRO A 60 -2.16 -10.79 -3.20
C PRO A 60 -1.98 -9.61 -2.24
N VAL A 61 -2.58 -8.46 -2.57
CA VAL A 61 -2.43 -7.20 -1.84
C VAL A 61 -3.76 -6.72 -1.27
N ILE A 62 -3.80 -6.45 0.04
CA ILE A 62 -4.90 -5.73 0.69
C ILE A 62 -4.47 -4.28 0.93
N SER A 63 -5.22 -3.32 0.40
CA SER A 63 -5.04 -1.91 0.74
C SER A 63 -5.72 -1.57 2.07
N ALA A 64 -4.97 -0.93 2.96
CA ALA A 64 -5.39 -0.46 4.28
C ALA A 64 -4.90 0.98 4.53
N VAL A 65 -4.98 1.83 3.50
CA VAL A 65 -4.41 3.20 3.49
C VAL A 65 -5.38 4.25 4.03
N GLY A 66 -6.67 4.11 3.71
CA GLY A 66 -7.68 5.15 3.90
C GLY A 66 -8.84 4.76 4.82
N HIS A 67 -9.41 5.76 5.51
CA HIS A 67 -10.70 5.60 6.21
C HIS A 67 -11.87 5.66 5.21
N GLU A 68 -13.12 5.59 5.67
CA GLU A 68 -14.30 5.44 4.80
C GLU A 68 -14.42 6.47 3.66
N ILE A 69 -13.81 7.66 3.77
CA ILE A 69 -13.90 8.74 2.77
C ILE A 69 -12.60 9.04 2.02
N ASP A 70 -11.45 8.52 2.47
CA ASP A 70 -10.13 8.88 1.94
C ASP A 70 -9.62 7.78 1.00
N PHE A 71 -10.08 7.77 -0.25
CA PHE A 71 -9.62 6.78 -1.25
C PHE A 71 -8.35 7.24 -1.96
N THR A 72 -7.48 6.28 -2.25
CA THR A 72 -6.27 6.44 -3.07
C THR A 72 -6.31 5.54 -4.29
N ILE A 73 -5.48 5.82 -5.30
CA ILE A 73 -5.33 4.92 -6.45
C ILE A 73 -4.94 3.51 -5.98
N SER A 74 -4.10 3.37 -4.95
CA SER A 74 -3.73 2.06 -4.36
C SER A 74 -4.94 1.24 -3.93
N ASP A 75 -5.98 1.88 -3.39
CA ASP A 75 -7.21 1.20 -2.97
C ASP A 75 -8.00 0.59 -4.14
N PHE A 76 -7.84 1.14 -5.34
CA PHE A 76 -8.55 0.68 -6.53
C PHE A 76 -7.81 -0.40 -7.32
N VAL A 77 -6.49 -0.49 -7.16
CA VAL A 77 -5.67 -1.49 -7.84
C VAL A 77 -5.34 -2.71 -6.98
N ALA A 78 -5.49 -2.60 -5.65
CA ALA A 78 -5.33 -3.73 -4.74
C ALA A 78 -6.44 -4.78 -4.93
N ASP A 79 -6.16 -6.03 -4.58
CA ASP A 79 -7.12 -7.14 -4.69
C ASP A 79 -8.30 -6.96 -3.74
N GLU A 80 -8.05 -6.42 -2.56
CA GLU A 80 -9.05 -6.15 -1.52
C GLU A 80 -8.75 -4.83 -0.82
N ARG A 81 -9.79 -4.24 -0.22
CA ARG A 81 -9.67 -3.03 0.59
C ARG A 81 -10.19 -3.25 2.01
N ALA A 82 -9.45 -2.73 2.98
CA ALA A 82 -9.84 -2.61 4.37
C ALA A 82 -9.71 -1.15 4.84
N PRO A 83 -10.52 -0.70 5.80
CA PRO A 83 -10.47 0.68 6.30
C PRO A 83 -9.26 0.96 7.21
N THR A 84 -8.66 -0.08 7.82
CA THR A 84 -7.51 0.05 8.71
C THR A 84 -6.60 -1.18 8.59
N PRO A 85 -5.29 -1.08 8.95
CA PRO A 85 -4.41 -2.24 8.99
C PRO A 85 -4.91 -3.35 9.91
N SER A 86 -5.54 -3.01 11.04
CA SER A 86 -6.15 -3.99 11.94
C SER A 86 -7.33 -4.72 11.28
N ALA A 87 -8.20 -4.01 10.56
CA ALA A 87 -9.30 -4.63 9.82
C ALA A 87 -8.78 -5.53 8.69
N ALA A 88 -7.69 -5.14 8.01
CA ALA A 88 -7.04 -6.01 7.03
C ALA A 88 -6.52 -7.30 7.68
N ALA A 89 -5.87 -7.21 8.85
CA ALA A 89 -5.41 -8.38 9.58
C ALA A 89 -6.57 -9.30 10.01
N GLU A 90 -7.69 -8.73 10.47
CA GLU A 90 -8.90 -9.49 10.80
C GLU A 90 -9.48 -10.22 9.58
N LEU A 91 -9.49 -9.58 8.40
CA LEU A 91 -9.89 -10.22 7.14
C LEU A 91 -9.00 -11.41 6.80
N VAL A 92 -7.69 -11.30 6.99
CA VAL A 92 -6.74 -12.39 6.72
C VAL A 92 -6.96 -13.57 7.66
N ILE A 93 -7.11 -13.30 8.97
CA ILE A 93 -7.29 -14.35 9.98
C ILE A 93 -8.65 -15.02 9.84
N SER A 94 -9.71 -14.27 9.53
CA SER A 94 -11.06 -14.83 9.37
C SER A 94 -11.21 -15.72 8.14
N ARG A 95 -10.45 -15.49 7.07
CA ARG A 95 -10.43 -16.32 5.86
C ARG A 95 -9.63 -17.62 6.00
N ARG A 96 -8.85 -17.82 7.08
CA ARG A 96 -8.02 -19.02 7.34
C ARG A 96 -8.75 -20.15 8.11
N LYS A 97 -10.08 -20.24 8.04
CA LYS A 97 -10.86 -21.31 8.69
C LYS A 97 -10.85 -22.62 7.91
#